data_AF-A0A1I0TTE9-F1
#
_entry.id   AF-A0A1I0TTE9-F1
#
_cell.length_a   1.000
_cell.length_b   1.000
_cell.length_c   1.000
_cell.angle_alpha   90.00
_cell.angle_beta   90.00
_cell.angle_gamma   90.00
#
_symmetry.space_group_name_H-M   'P 1'
#
loop_
_entity.id
_entity.type
_entity.pdbx_description
1 polymer ?
#
loop_
_entity_poly.entity_id
_entity_poly.type
_entity_poly.pdbx_seq_one_letter_code
_entity_poly.pdbx_strand_id
1 'polypeptide(L)' 'MSILTEKTERRVLAEIAQTLKHFENLTLMGISAGDAVRIRHAENIIRDVIAQNGYHTISRSRGIALRKDKGGRS' A
#
# COMPACT_ATOMS: atom_id res chain seq x y z
N MET A 1 11.74 11.68 15.16
CA MET A 1 11.94 12.36 13.87
C MET A 1 11.06 13.61 13.84
N SER A 2 11.35 14.62 13.02
CA SER A 2 10.57 15.87 13.03
C SER A 2 9.16 15.67 12.46
N ILE A 3 8.20 16.52 12.85
CA ILE A 3 6.81 16.44 12.37
C ILE A 3 6.72 16.64 10.84
N LEU A 4 7.63 17.41 10.26
CA LEU A 4 7.73 17.62 8.82
C LEU A 4 8.14 16.34 8.09
N THR A 5 9.11 15.60 8.63
CA THR A 5 9.52 14.31 8.07
C THR A 5 8.39 13.29 8.10
N GLU A 6 7.61 13.21 9.19
CA GLU A 6 6.47 12.28 9.26
C GLU A 6 5.35 12.61 8.24
N LYS A 7 5.10 13.90 7.99
CA LYS A 7 4.09 14.31 6.98
C LYS A 7 4.55 13.98 5.56
N THR A 8 5.82 14.22 5.25
CA THR A 8 6.41 13.90 3.95
C THR A 8 6.43 12.40 3.70
N GLU A 9 6.87 11.63 4.69
CA GLU A 9 6.90 10.17 4.65
C GLU A 9 5.51 9.57 4.41
N ARG A 10 4.52 10.01 5.21
CA ARG A 10 3.13 9.58 5.02
C ARG A 10 2.61 9.89 3.62
N ARG A 11 2.96 11.05 3.05
CA ARG A 11 2.53 11.44 1.71
C ARG A 11 3.13 10.52 0.65
N VAL A 12 4.43 10.25 0.72
CA VAL A 12 5.11 9.33 -0.20
C VAL A 12 4.50 7.93 -0.12
N LEU A 13 4.29 7.41 1.08
CA LEU A 13 3.64 6.11 1.27
C LEU A 13 2.21 6.11 0.71
N ALA A 14 1.48 7.23 0.82
CA ALA A 14 0.11 7.32 0.32
C ALA A 14 0.04 7.30 -1.21
N GLU A 15 1.00 7.92 -1.90
CA GLU A 15 1.13 7.86 -3.35
C GLU A 15 1.44 6.43 -3.81
N ILE A 16 2.41 5.78 -3.16
CA ILE A 16 2.74 4.37 -3.45
C ILE A 16 1.52 3.47 -3.20
N ALA A 17 0.78 3.68 -2.12
CA ALA A 17 -0.40 2.89 -1.81
C ALA A 17 -1.52 3.01 -2.87
N GLN A 18 -1.63 4.14 -3.61
CA GLN A 18 -2.61 4.25 -4.70
C GLN A 18 -2.37 3.23 -5.82
N THR A 19 -1.12 2.79 -6.01
CA THR A 19 -0.79 1.80 -7.05
C THR A 19 -1.50 0.46 -6.83
N LEU A 20 -1.80 0.10 -5.57
CA LEU A 20 -2.53 -1.12 -5.23
C LEU A 20 -3.93 -1.16 -5.87
N LYS A 21 -4.59 -0.01 -6.06
CA LYS A 21 -5.88 0.06 -6.74
C LYS A 21 -5.78 -0.35 -8.21
N HIS A 22 -4.66 -0.04 -8.85
CA HIS A 22 -4.45 -0.39 -10.26
C HIS A 22 -4.24 -1.89 -10.44
N PHE A 23 -3.60 -2.56 -9.48
CA PHE A 23 -3.45 -4.01 -9.51
C PHE A 23 -4.79 -4.75 -9.41
N GLU A 24 -5.72 -4.27 -8.56
CA GLU A 24 -7.08 -4.79 -8.52
C GLU A 24 -7.78 -4.68 -9.88
N ASN A 25 -7.63 -3.54 -10.58
CA ASN A 25 -8.18 -3.39 -11.93
C ASN A 25 -7.51 -4.31 -12.97
N LEU A 26 -6.20 -4.57 -12.86
CA LEU A 26 -5.50 -5.48 -13.77
C LEU A 26 -6.00 -6.92 -13.64
N THR A 27 -6.40 -7.35 -12.43
CA THR A 27 -6.99 -8.69 -12.26
C THR A 27 -8.30 -8.87 -13.03
N LEU A 28 -9.05 -7.77 -13.26
CA LEU A 28 -10.28 -7.78 -14.05
C LEU A 28 -10.04 -7.82 -15.56
N MET A 29 -8.82 -7.59 -16.04
CA MET A 29 -8.48 -7.51 -17.46
C MET A 29 -8.07 -8.86 -18.09
N GLY A 30 -8.27 -9.98 -17.40
CA GLY A 30 -7.97 -11.31 -17.96
C GLY A 30 -6.48 -11.60 -18.10
N ILE A 31 -5.68 -11.13 -17.13
CA ILE A 31 -4.24 -11.40 -17.03
C ILE A 31 -3.92 -12.91 -16.96
N SER A 32 -2.75 -13.28 -17.49
CA SER A 32 -2.28 -14.66 -17.43
C SER A 32 -2.02 -15.11 -15.98
N ALA A 33 -2.01 -16.42 -15.74
CA ALA A 33 -1.69 -16.96 -14.41
C ALA A 33 -0.28 -16.53 -13.93
N GLY A 34 0.69 -16.41 -14.85
CA GLY A 34 2.04 -15.93 -14.53
C GLY A 34 2.05 -14.45 -14.12
N ASP A 35 1.27 -13.62 -14.80
CA ASP A 35 1.15 -12.20 -14.47
C ASP A 35 0.41 -11.99 -13.15
N ALA A 36 -0.61 -12.79 -12.86
CA ALA A 36 -1.33 -12.75 -11.58
C ALA A 36 -0.40 -13.01 -10.39
N VAL A 37 0.54 -13.96 -10.50
CA VAL A 37 1.55 -14.22 -9.46
C VAL A 37 2.47 -13.02 -9.28
N ARG A 38 2.93 -12.41 -10.38
CA ARG A 38 3.82 -11.23 -10.34
C ARG A 38 3.11 -10.02 -9.72
N ILE A 39 1.85 -9.78 -10.07
CA ILE A 39 1.03 -8.71 -9.52
C ILE A 39 0.84 -8.91 -8.02
N ARG A 40 0.48 -10.12 -7.58
CA ARG A 40 0.37 -10.43 -6.15
C ARG A 40 1.70 -10.24 -5.41
N HIS A 41 2.82 -10.58 -6.03
CA HIS A 41 4.14 -10.34 -5.44
C HIS A 41 4.44 -8.85 -5.29
N ALA A 42 4.14 -8.05 -6.32
CA ALA A 42 4.28 -6.59 -6.27
C ALA A 42 3.38 -5.95 -5.19
N GLU A 43 2.13 -6.40 -5.07
CA GLU A 43 1.22 -5.97 -4.00
C GLU A 43 1.81 -6.22 -2.61
N ASN A 44 2.38 -7.40 -2.38
CA ASN A 44 2.99 -7.76 -1.11
C ASN A 44 4.18 -6.86 -0.79
N ILE A 45 5.08 -6.62 -1.75
CA ILE A 45 6.24 -5.74 -1.56
C ILE A 45 5.78 -4.34 -1.13
N ILE A 46 4.77 -3.78 -1.80
CA ILE A 46 4.26 -2.45 -1.45
C ILE A 46 3.63 -2.43 -0.05
N ARG A 47 2.85 -3.45 0.30
CA ARG A 47 2.26 -3.56 1.65
C ARG A 47 3.32 -3.71 2.72
N ASP A 48 4.37 -4.48 2.48
CA ASP A 48 5.48 -4.68 3.41
C ASP A 48 6.26 -3.39 3.65
N VAL A 49 6.57 -2.62 2.59
CA VAL A 49 7.19 -1.30 2.71
C VAL A 49 6.33 -0.38 3.57
N ILE A 50 5.02 -0.33 3.33
CA ILE A 50 4.10 0.50 4.12
C ILE A 50 4.06 0.04 5.60
N ALA A 51 4.02 -1.27 5.84
CA ALA A 51 4.00 -1.87 7.18
C ALA A 51 5.28 -1.61 7.97
N GLN A 52 6.45 -1.71 7.34
CA GLN A 52 7.75 -1.41 7.97
C GLN A 52 7.87 0.05 8.44
N ASN A 53 7.10 0.96 7.85
CA ASN A 53 7.01 2.35 8.26
C ASN A 53 5.87 2.61 9.28
N GLY A 54 5.24 1.56 9.82
CA GLY A 54 4.22 1.64 10.85
C GLY A 54 2.85 2.11 10.33
N TYR A 55 2.53 1.79 9.08
CA TYR A 55 1.23 2.06 8.48
C TYR A 55 0.61 0.78 7.91
N HIS A 56 -0.72 0.76 7.80
CA HIS A 56 -1.44 -0.25 7.03
C HIS A 56 -2.35 0.40 5.99
N THR A 57 -2.60 -0.33 4.91
CA THR A 57 -3.49 0.09 3.82
C THR A 57 -4.93 -0.32 4.10
N ILE A 58 -5.88 0.55 3.75
CA ILE A 58 -7.31 0.31 3.85
C ILE A 58 -7.94 0.66 2.50
N SER A 59 -8.59 -0.32 1.87
CA SER A 59 -9.38 -0.09 0.67
C SER A 59 -10.61 0.76 0.98
N ARG A 60 -10.86 1.78 0.16
CA ARG A 60 -12.06 2.63 0.18
C ARG A 60 -12.64 2.71 -1.22
N SER A 61 -13.90 3.13 -1.32
CA SER A 61 -14.61 3.31 -2.59
C SER A 61 -13.86 4.18 -3.62
N ARG A 62 -13.04 5.15 -3.17
CA ARG A 62 -12.27 6.05 -4.06
C ARG A 62 -10.79 5.68 -4.22
N GLY A 63 -10.26 4.71 -3.46
CA GLY A 63 -8.85 4.30 -3.54
C GLY A 63 -8.32 3.74 -2.23
N ILE A 64 -7.01 3.80 -2.03
CA ILE A 64 -6.36 3.22 -0.84
C ILE A 64 -6.06 4.33 0.16
N ALA A 65 -6.41 4.13 1.42
CA ALA A 65 -6.07 5.05 2.51
C ALA A 65 -5.01 4.43 3.43
N LEU A 66 -4.11 5.25 3.97
CA LEU A 66 -3.19 4.84 5.02
C LEU A 66 -3.77 5.10 6.40
N ARG A 67 -3.59 4.13 7.29
CA ARG A 67 -3.74 4.31 8.74
C ARG A 67 -2.41 4.01 9.43
N LYS A 68 -2.05 4.85 10.39
CA LYS A 68 -0.89 4.60 11.25
C LYS A 68 -1.24 3.48 12.21
N ASP A 69 -0.35 2.51 12.35
CA ASP A 69 -0.45 1.54 13.41
C ASP A 69 -0.32 2.28 14.74
N LYS A 70 -1.37 2.23 15.55
CA LYS A 70 -1.27 2.63 16.93
C LYS A 70 -0.40 1.55 17.56
N GLY A 71 0.89 1.82 17.71
CA GLY A 71 1.81 0.91 18.38
C GLY A 71 1.15 0.37 19.64
N GLY A 72 0.78 -0.91 19.61
CA GLY A 72 0.56 -1.65 20.83
C GLY A 72 1.90 -1.63 21.55
N ARG A 73 1.91 -1.11 22.78
CA ARG A 73 2.99 -1.38 23.72
C ARG A 73 3.22 -2.89 23.70
N SER A 74 4.43 -3.31 23.38
CA SER A 74 4.99 -4.61 23.73
C SER A 74 6.48 -4.41 23.86
#